data_AF-A0A8T7I710-F1
#
_entry.id   AF-A0A8T7I710-F1
#
_cell.length_a   1.000
_cell.length_b   1.000
_cell.length_c   1.000
_cell.angle_alpha   90.00
_cell.angle_beta   90.00
_cell.angle_gamma   90.00
#
_symmetry.space_group_name_H-M   'P 1'
#
loop_
_entity.id
_entity.type
_entity.pdbx_description
1 polymer ?
#
loop_
_entity_poly.entity_id
_entity_poly.type
_entity_poly.pdbx_seq_one_letter_code
_entity_poly.pdbx_strand_id
1 'polypeptide(L)'
;MLKNISTLVLLLVAINGIAADFNVPTVSRCLADLEESNTNDSKVYNIYSDFYYEYDDKRDYAIAAIKKLAKTYSSQSSSCASFTQPMNRSTVKCEKVAGSDVCIIPSDAGEFIVVKDYVDSTNVVLVEYSDQYSEYPTINSENDFENLWLPQPDLCYEGLLKPIYDSQAHENNSELFKEFDDLRFLLARSNRDLVKRLAESSYSCSYQTFAVATKEMECLQRDNKPTICGVRSTNGGYFVYITDADFDVHMVFNRWD
;
A
#
# COMPACT_ATOMS: atom_id res chain seq x y z
N MET A 1 -1.77 74.01 1.46
CA MET A 1 -2.61 72.95 0.86
C MET A 1 -1.70 71.95 0.17
N LEU A 2 -1.26 70.91 0.89
CA LEU A 2 -0.54 69.78 0.30
C LEU A 2 -1.56 68.79 -0.28
N LYS A 3 -1.45 68.49 -1.58
CA LYS A 3 -2.19 67.40 -2.23
C LYS A 3 -1.42 66.10 -2.00
N ASN A 4 -1.99 65.20 -1.22
CA ASN A 4 -1.50 63.82 -1.07
C ASN A 4 -1.78 63.04 -2.35
N ILE A 5 -0.71 62.56 -2.98
CA ILE A 5 -0.74 61.56 -4.05
C ILE A 5 -0.72 60.19 -3.35
N SER A 6 -1.86 59.49 -3.34
CA SER A 6 -1.89 58.08 -2.96
C SER A 6 -1.44 57.25 -4.15
N THR A 7 -0.17 56.86 -4.15
CA THR A 7 0.37 55.88 -5.09
C THR A 7 -0.10 54.49 -4.64
N LEU A 8 -1.03 53.90 -5.38
CA LEU A 8 -1.45 52.51 -5.21
C LEU A 8 -0.33 51.61 -5.75
N VAL A 9 0.45 50.99 -4.87
CA VAL A 9 1.42 49.96 -5.25
C VAL A 9 0.67 48.63 -5.32
N LEU A 10 0.35 48.18 -6.54
CA LEU A 10 -0.08 46.81 -6.79
C LEU A 10 1.15 45.90 -6.72
N LEU A 11 1.35 45.22 -5.58
CA LEU A 11 2.29 44.09 -5.51
C LEU A 11 1.61 42.90 -6.21
N LEU A 12 1.96 42.63 -7.46
CA LEU A 12 1.74 41.30 -8.05
C LEU A 12 2.71 40.34 -7.37
N VAL A 13 2.23 39.61 -6.37
CA VAL A 13 2.89 38.37 -5.94
C VAL A 13 2.59 37.35 -7.04
N ALA A 14 3.49 37.25 -8.02
CA ALA A 14 3.55 36.09 -8.89
C ALA A 14 3.94 34.90 -8.02
N ILE A 15 2.95 34.22 -7.45
CA ILE A 15 3.13 32.85 -6.97
C ILE A 15 3.38 32.06 -8.24
N ASN A 16 4.65 31.73 -8.50
CA ASN A 16 4.99 30.67 -9.44
C ASN A 16 4.40 29.37 -8.86
N GLY A 17 3.11 29.15 -9.11
CA GLY A 17 2.49 27.86 -8.90
C GLY A 17 3.24 26.90 -9.80
N ILE A 18 4.02 26.01 -9.21
CA ILE A 18 4.56 24.85 -9.93
C ILE A 18 3.33 24.16 -10.51
N ALA A 19 3.21 24.16 -11.83
CA ALA A 19 2.10 23.51 -12.51
C ALA A 19 2.08 22.03 -12.09
N ALA A 20 0.90 21.52 -11.75
CA ALA A 20 0.77 20.15 -11.27
C ALA A 20 1.21 19.15 -12.34
N ASP A 21 2.06 18.20 -11.94
CA ASP A 21 2.61 17.17 -12.83
C ASP A 21 1.57 16.08 -13.16
N PHE A 22 0.62 15.84 -12.25
CA PHE A 22 -0.44 14.84 -12.40
C PHE A 22 -1.60 15.10 -11.44
N ASN A 23 -2.68 14.33 -11.59
CA ASN A 23 -3.83 14.34 -10.67
C ASN A 23 -3.97 13.00 -9.96
N VAL A 24 -4.35 13.04 -8.69
CA VAL A 24 -4.57 11.87 -7.83
C VAL A 24 -6.03 11.83 -7.40
N PRO A 25 -6.72 10.67 -7.42
CA PRO A 25 -8.08 10.56 -6.90
C PRO A 25 -8.16 10.90 -5.41
N THR A 26 -9.24 11.56 -4.97
CA THR A 26 -9.44 11.90 -3.55
C THR A 26 -9.92 10.68 -2.76
N VAL A 27 -9.18 10.25 -1.74
CA VAL A 27 -9.53 9.10 -0.89
C VAL A 27 -10.94 9.24 -0.33
N SER A 28 -11.29 10.42 0.19
CA SER A 28 -12.58 10.67 0.87
C SER A 28 -13.83 10.44 0.02
N ARG A 29 -13.66 10.46 -1.31
CA ARG A 29 -14.73 10.23 -2.29
C ARG A 29 -14.59 8.90 -3.00
N CYS A 30 -13.37 8.40 -3.09
CA CYS A 30 -13.12 7.15 -3.77
C CYS A 30 -13.59 5.97 -2.92
N LEU A 31 -13.27 5.93 -1.62
CA LEU A 31 -13.55 4.75 -0.78
C LEU A 31 -14.99 4.27 -0.75
N ALA A 32 -15.97 5.19 -0.74
CA ALA A 32 -17.39 4.85 -0.65
C ALA A 32 -17.95 4.21 -1.94
N ASP A 33 -17.30 4.39 -3.09
CA ASP A 33 -17.75 3.89 -4.39
C ASP A 33 -17.00 2.62 -4.83
N LEU A 34 -16.09 2.12 -3.99
CA LEU A 34 -15.12 1.08 -4.34
C LEU A 34 -15.54 -0.32 -3.88
N GLU A 35 -16.83 -0.65 -4.02
CA GLU A 35 -17.37 -1.98 -3.69
C GLU A 35 -16.80 -3.12 -4.54
N GLU A 36 -16.19 -2.83 -5.70
CA GLU A 36 -15.53 -3.84 -6.53
C GLU A 36 -14.07 -3.47 -6.81
N SER A 37 -13.21 -3.73 -5.83
CA SER A 37 -11.82 -4.05 -6.14
C SER A 37 -11.75 -5.22 -7.14
N ASN A 38 -10.78 -5.18 -8.05
CA ASN A 38 -10.54 -6.29 -8.98
C ASN A 38 -9.90 -7.53 -8.30
N THR A 39 -9.68 -7.48 -6.98
CA THR A 39 -9.11 -8.58 -6.18
C THR A 39 -10.12 -9.37 -5.35
N ASN A 40 -11.41 -9.02 -5.29
CA ASN A 40 -12.40 -9.51 -4.29
C ASN A 40 -12.17 -8.98 -2.85
N ASP A 41 -11.15 -8.14 -2.64
CA ASP A 41 -10.80 -7.55 -1.35
C ASP A 41 -10.98 -6.03 -1.41
N SER A 42 -11.57 -5.39 -0.39
CA SER A 42 -11.85 -3.96 -0.46
C SER A 42 -10.55 -3.14 -0.48
N LYS A 43 -10.55 -1.99 -1.18
CA LYS A 43 -9.44 -1.01 -1.20
C LYS A 43 -8.11 -1.47 -1.83
N VAL A 44 -8.06 -2.64 -2.44
CA VAL A 44 -6.87 -3.18 -3.12
C VAL A 44 -7.06 -3.16 -4.65
N TYR A 45 -6.03 -2.80 -5.41
CA TYR A 45 -6.07 -2.82 -6.88
C TYR A 45 -4.80 -3.43 -7.46
N ASN A 46 -4.97 -4.47 -8.26
CA ASN A 46 -3.89 -5.00 -9.08
C ASN A 46 -3.91 -4.32 -10.45
N ILE A 47 -2.83 -3.62 -10.78
CA ILE A 47 -2.62 -2.96 -12.06
C ILE A 47 -1.53 -3.74 -12.80
N TYR A 48 -1.96 -4.59 -13.71
CA TYR A 48 -1.05 -5.20 -14.69
C TYR A 48 -0.56 -4.11 -15.64
N SER A 49 0.74 -4.00 -15.80
CA SER A 49 1.31 -3.01 -16.69
C SER A 49 2.39 -3.65 -17.54
N ASP A 50 2.41 -3.30 -18.82
CA ASP A 50 3.52 -3.66 -19.70
C ASP A 50 4.81 -2.87 -19.35
N PHE A 51 4.94 -2.33 -18.13
CA PHE A 51 6.12 -1.58 -17.66
C PHE A 51 7.23 -2.56 -17.27
N TYR A 52 7.70 -3.28 -18.29
CA TYR A 52 8.61 -4.40 -18.22
C TYR A 52 10.05 -4.00 -17.83
N TYR A 53 10.37 -2.71 -17.73
CA TYR A 53 11.74 -2.26 -17.41
C TYR A 53 11.81 -0.94 -16.60
N GLU A 54 12.78 -0.96 -15.69
CA GLU A 54 13.41 0.07 -14.88
C GLU A 54 13.10 1.52 -15.29
N TYR A 55 12.19 2.18 -14.55
CA TYR A 55 12.18 3.64 -14.52
C TYR A 55 13.41 4.12 -13.74
N ASP A 56 14.16 5.06 -14.31
CA ASP A 56 15.26 5.75 -13.60
C ASP A 56 14.77 6.38 -12.28
N ASP A 57 13.51 6.83 -12.27
CA ASP A 57 12.83 7.38 -11.11
C ASP A 57 11.64 6.50 -10.70
N LYS A 58 11.76 5.86 -9.52
CA LYS A 58 10.72 5.00 -8.94
C LYS A 58 9.36 5.68 -8.79
N ARG A 59 9.34 7.01 -8.69
CA ARG A 59 8.10 7.78 -8.59
C ARG A 59 7.28 7.72 -9.87
N ASP A 60 7.94 7.59 -11.03
CA ASP A 60 7.25 7.57 -12.32
C ASP A 60 6.34 6.35 -12.45
N TYR A 61 6.80 5.21 -11.93
CA TYR A 61 6.00 4.00 -11.83
C TYR A 61 4.75 4.21 -10.95
N ALA A 62 4.93 4.77 -9.75
CA ALA A 62 3.81 5.00 -8.84
C ALA A 62 2.79 6.01 -9.42
N ILE A 63 3.28 7.05 -10.09
CA ILE A 63 2.43 8.01 -10.80
C ILE A 63 1.68 7.34 -11.95
N ALA A 64 2.34 6.47 -12.72
CA ALA A 64 1.70 5.73 -13.81
C ALA A 64 0.60 4.78 -13.29
N ALA A 65 0.84 4.09 -12.19
CA ALA A 65 -0.13 3.25 -11.51
C ALA A 65 -1.38 4.05 -11.10
N ILE A 66 -1.21 5.18 -10.42
CA ILE A 66 -2.34 6.04 -10.03
C ILE A 66 -3.08 6.62 -11.24
N LYS A 67 -2.37 7.02 -12.30
CA LYS A 67 -3.01 7.48 -13.55
C LYS A 67 -3.86 6.37 -14.19
N LYS A 68 -3.40 5.12 -14.14
CA LYS A 68 -4.15 3.97 -14.66
C LYS A 68 -5.38 3.67 -13.78
N LEU A 69 -5.22 3.69 -12.47
CA LEU A 69 -6.33 3.53 -11.52
C LEU A 69 -7.41 4.61 -11.72
N ALA A 70 -7.00 5.88 -11.83
CA ALA A 70 -7.90 6.99 -12.09
C ALA A 70 -8.67 6.84 -13.41
N LYS A 71 -8.03 6.29 -14.45
CA LYS A 71 -8.70 5.98 -15.73
C LYS A 71 -9.75 4.88 -15.57
N THR A 72 -9.46 3.83 -14.81
CA THR A 72 -10.44 2.78 -14.50
C THR A 72 -11.70 3.40 -13.90
N TYR A 73 -11.56 4.28 -12.91
CA TYR A 73 -12.67 5.03 -12.31
C TYR A 73 -13.46 5.87 -13.34
N SER A 74 -12.74 6.57 -14.23
CA SER A 74 -13.39 7.35 -15.28
C SER A 74 -14.21 6.55 -16.29
N SER A 75 -13.86 5.28 -16.50
CA SER A 75 -14.53 4.41 -17.48
C SER A 75 -15.74 3.66 -16.92
N GLN A 76 -15.79 3.45 -15.60
CA GLN A 76 -16.80 2.61 -14.95
C GLN A 76 -18.00 3.38 -14.38
N SER A 77 -18.20 4.65 -14.75
CA SER A 77 -19.29 5.49 -14.21
C SER A 77 -19.21 5.70 -12.69
N SER A 78 -18.01 5.60 -12.09
CA SER A 78 -17.87 5.85 -10.65
C SER A 78 -17.92 7.36 -10.37
N SER A 79 -18.61 7.75 -9.30
CA SER A 79 -18.67 9.15 -8.86
C SER A 79 -17.27 9.73 -8.64
N CYS A 80 -16.28 8.89 -8.34
CA CYS A 80 -14.88 9.22 -8.12
C CYS A 80 -14.16 9.91 -9.28
N ALA A 81 -14.55 9.64 -10.53
CA ALA A 81 -13.81 10.03 -11.73
C ALA A 81 -13.53 11.54 -11.83
N SER A 82 -14.43 12.36 -11.28
CA SER A 82 -14.33 13.82 -11.32
C SER A 82 -13.67 14.42 -10.07
N PHE A 83 -13.39 13.61 -9.05
CA PHE A 83 -12.79 14.06 -7.79
C PHE A 83 -11.31 13.69 -7.75
N THR A 84 -10.51 14.54 -8.35
CA THR A 84 -9.05 14.43 -8.32
C THR A 84 -8.43 15.71 -7.79
N GLN A 85 -7.26 15.59 -7.18
CA GLN A 85 -6.47 16.71 -6.69
C GLN A 85 -5.15 16.84 -7.48
N PRO A 86 -4.73 18.07 -7.82
CA PRO A 86 -3.46 18.31 -8.48
C PRO A 86 -2.28 17.99 -7.56
N MET A 87 -1.28 17.28 -8.07
CA MET A 87 -0.09 16.83 -7.32
C MET A 87 1.20 17.01 -8.14
N ASN A 88 2.32 17.10 -7.43
CA ASN A 88 3.66 17.23 -8.02
C ASN A 88 4.47 15.96 -7.77
N ARG A 89 5.37 15.59 -8.68
CA ARG A 89 6.22 14.38 -8.51
C ARG A 89 6.97 14.39 -7.17
N SER A 90 7.39 15.57 -6.70
CA SER A 90 8.10 15.72 -5.43
C SER A 90 7.30 15.32 -4.18
N THR A 91 5.97 15.20 -4.28
CA THR A 91 5.14 14.75 -3.14
C THR A 91 5.11 13.22 -3.00
N VAL A 92 5.54 12.49 -4.03
CA VAL A 92 5.62 11.02 -3.99
C VAL A 92 6.89 10.61 -3.24
N LYS A 93 6.72 9.83 -2.19
CA LYS A 93 7.83 9.27 -1.41
C LYS A 93 7.99 7.80 -1.75
N CYS A 94 9.16 7.40 -2.26
CA CYS A 94 9.46 6.00 -2.50
C CYS A 94 10.59 5.56 -1.57
N GLU A 95 10.34 4.50 -0.81
CA GLU A 95 11.24 3.97 0.19
C GLU A 95 11.46 2.47 -0.05
N LYS A 96 12.56 1.93 0.48
CA LYS A 96 12.78 0.49 0.51
C LYS A 96 12.30 -0.08 1.83
N VAL A 97 11.39 -1.04 1.78
CA VAL A 97 10.92 -1.79 2.95
C VAL A 97 11.26 -3.25 2.73
N ALA A 98 12.18 -3.79 3.54
CA ALA A 98 12.80 -5.11 3.35
C ALA A 98 13.39 -5.29 1.94
N GLY A 99 13.91 -4.21 1.35
CA GLY A 99 14.50 -4.21 0.02
C GLY A 99 13.51 -4.06 -1.15
N SER A 100 12.20 -4.12 -0.89
CA SER A 100 11.12 -3.90 -1.86
C SER A 100 10.78 -2.43 -2.01
N ASP A 101 10.51 -1.98 -3.23
CA ASP A 101 10.19 -0.59 -3.50
C ASP A 101 8.71 -0.30 -3.21
N VAL A 102 8.48 0.56 -2.22
CA VAL A 102 7.14 1.01 -1.81
C VAL A 102 7.05 2.51 -2.00
N CYS A 103 6.07 2.96 -2.79
CA CYS A 103 5.82 4.37 -3.02
C CYS A 103 4.51 4.81 -2.36
N ILE A 104 4.56 5.93 -1.67
CA ILE A 104 3.46 6.52 -0.90
C ILE A 104 3.06 7.81 -1.60
N ILE A 105 1.81 7.87 -2.03
CA ILE A 105 1.22 9.02 -2.71
C ILE A 105 0.12 9.56 -1.81
N PRO A 106 0.33 10.71 -1.15
CA PRO A 106 -0.69 11.28 -0.28
C PRO A 106 -1.90 11.73 -1.10
N SER A 107 -3.07 11.67 -0.47
CA SER A 107 -4.32 12.23 -0.96
C SER A 107 -5.02 13.01 0.17
N ASP A 108 -6.26 13.44 -0.02
CA ASP A 108 -6.95 14.38 0.85
C ASP A 108 -7.23 13.83 2.26
N ALA A 109 -7.79 12.61 2.36
CA ALA A 109 -8.15 11.95 3.60
C ALA A 109 -7.37 10.65 3.86
N GLY A 110 -6.28 10.43 3.12
CA GLY A 110 -5.52 9.19 3.18
C GLY A 110 -4.35 9.19 2.20
N GLU A 111 -3.93 8.00 1.80
CA GLU A 111 -2.83 7.81 0.87
C GLU A 111 -3.00 6.54 0.02
N PHE A 112 -2.34 6.54 -1.14
CA PHE A 112 -2.18 5.35 -1.97
C PHE A 112 -0.79 4.79 -1.73
N ILE A 113 -0.73 3.53 -1.34
CA ILE A 113 0.51 2.78 -1.18
C ILE A 113 0.68 1.87 -2.38
N VAL A 114 1.69 2.16 -3.18
CA VAL A 114 2.01 1.45 -4.41
C VAL A 114 3.18 0.52 -4.15
N VAL A 115 2.96 -0.77 -4.33
CA VAL A 115 3.97 -1.82 -4.21
C VAL A 115 4.25 -2.37 -5.61
N LYS A 116 5.50 -2.26 -6.06
CA LYS A 116 5.97 -2.88 -7.30
C LYS A 116 6.37 -4.31 -7.07
N ASP A 117 6.05 -5.17 -8.01
CA ASP A 117 6.60 -6.51 -8.13
C ASP A 117 8.01 -6.47 -8.76
N TYR A 118 8.55 -7.63 -9.14
CA TYR A 118 9.82 -7.67 -9.86
C TYR A 118 9.65 -7.51 -11.38
N VAL A 119 8.47 -7.77 -11.95
CA VAL A 119 8.27 -7.95 -13.40
C VAL A 119 7.27 -6.93 -13.96
N ASP A 120 5.97 -7.20 -13.88
CA ASP A 120 4.93 -6.55 -14.70
C ASP A 120 3.71 -6.04 -13.91
N SER A 121 3.63 -6.32 -12.61
CA SER A 121 2.44 -6.06 -11.80
C SER A 121 2.67 -5.03 -10.71
N THR A 122 1.60 -4.25 -10.48
CA THR A 122 1.58 -3.17 -9.50
C THR A 122 0.40 -3.35 -8.59
N ASN A 123 0.64 -3.42 -7.29
CA ASN A 123 -0.46 -3.35 -6.34
C ASN A 123 -0.58 -1.92 -5.82
N VAL A 124 -1.80 -1.40 -5.81
CA VAL A 124 -2.15 -0.14 -5.18
C VAL A 124 -3.12 -0.44 -4.04
N VAL A 125 -2.72 -0.11 -2.83
CA VAL A 125 -3.57 -0.20 -1.64
C VAL A 125 -3.98 1.20 -1.24
N LEU A 126 -5.28 1.41 -1.05
CA LEU A 126 -5.86 2.68 -0.61
C LEU A 126 -6.13 2.61 0.90
N VAL A 127 -5.65 3.61 1.64
CA VAL A 127 -5.75 3.66 3.11
C VAL A 127 -6.15 5.06 3.57
N GLU A 128 -6.97 5.13 4.62
CA GLU A 128 -7.42 6.39 5.22
C GLU A 128 -6.43 6.89 6.27
N TYR A 129 -6.44 8.19 6.58
CA TYR A 129 -5.83 8.69 7.80
C TYR A 129 -6.81 8.51 8.96
N SER A 130 -6.34 7.97 10.08
CA SER A 130 -7.16 7.70 11.26
C SER A 130 -6.31 7.79 12.52
N ASP A 131 -6.92 8.22 13.62
CA ASP A 131 -6.27 8.16 14.94
C ASP A 131 -6.20 6.70 15.46
N GLN A 132 -6.99 5.79 14.91
CA GLN A 132 -6.97 4.36 15.25
C GLN A 132 -5.63 3.67 14.93
N TYR A 133 -4.78 4.25 14.07
CA TYR A 133 -3.45 3.68 13.84
C TYR A 133 -2.60 3.64 15.11
N SER A 134 -2.88 4.51 16.08
CA SER A 134 -2.22 4.50 17.39
C SER A 134 -2.63 3.31 18.27
N GLU A 135 -3.68 2.58 17.91
CA GLU A 135 -4.16 1.40 18.64
C GLU A 135 -3.44 0.11 18.21
N TYR A 136 -2.71 0.13 17.10
CA TYR A 136 -1.82 -0.98 16.75
C TYR A 136 -0.66 -1.06 17.75
N PRO A 137 -0.24 -2.29 18.13
CA PRO A 137 0.91 -2.47 19.00
C PRO A 137 2.17 -1.85 18.39
N THR A 138 3.09 -1.38 19.25
CA THR A 138 4.39 -0.90 18.80
C THR A 138 5.31 -2.06 18.41
N ILE A 139 6.43 -1.77 17.75
CA ILE A 139 7.46 -2.79 17.52
C ILE A 139 8.32 -2.86 18.78
N ASN A 140 8.20 -3.95 19.54
CA ASN A 140 9.00 -4.15 20.74
C ASN A 140 10.29 -4.92 20.40
N SER A 141 11.45 -4.28 20.59
CA SER A 141 12.75 -4.92 20.36
C SER A 141 13.18 -5.85 21.51
N GLU A 142 12.53 -5.77 22.67
CA GLU A 142 12.91 -6.56 23.84
C GLU A 142 12.14 -7.90 23.88
N ASN A 143 12.78 -8.91 23.30
CA ASN A 143 12.80 -10.30 23.77
C ASN A 143 11.69 -11.32 23.53
N ASP A 144 10.54 -11.07 22.89
CA ASP A 144 9.54 -12.15 22.95
C ASP A 144 9.64 -13.26 21.91
N PHE A 145 10.23 -13.09 20.71
CA PHE A 145 10.33 -14.21 19.76
C PHE A 145 11.40 -14.01 18.66
N GLU A 146 12.30 -14.99 18.51
CA GLU A 146 13.38 -14.96 17.52
C GLU A 146 12.88 -15.08 16.07
N ASN A 147 11.75 -15.77 15.85
CA ASN A 147 11.26 -16.10 14.50
C ASN A 147 9.77 -15.83 14.31
N LEU A 148 9.43 -15.28 13.14
CA LEU A 148 8.10 -15.22 12.54
C LEU A 148 7.85 -16.50 11.75
N TRP A 149 6.72 -17.15 12.03
CA TRP A 149 6.28 -18.33 11.28
C TRP A 149 5.36 -17.89 10.17
N LEU A 150 5.87 -17.94 8.95
CA LEU A 150 5.18 -17.52 7.75
C LEU A 150 4.82 -18.76 6.90
N PRO A 151 3.78 -18.72 6.06
CA PRO A 151 3.43 -19.82 5.16
C PRO A 151 4.51 -20.05 4.09
N GLN A 152 4.85 -21.28 3.71
CA GLN A 152 5.90 -21.54 2.70
C GLN A 152 5.52 -21.13 1.27
N PRO A 153 6.27 -20.21 0.63
CA PRO A 153 6.09 -19.76 -0.78
C PRO A 153 5.76 -20.86 -1.76
N ASP A 154 6.63 -21.85 -1.82
CA ASP A 154 6.64 -22.80 -2.94
C ASP A 154 5.49 -23.81 -2.91
N LEU A 155 4.73 -23.88 -1.81
CA LEU A 155 3.65 -24.86 -1.62
C LEU A 155 2.26 -24.24 -1.48
N CYS A 156 2.16 -22.99 -1.02
CA CYS A 156 0.86 -22.37 -0.67
C CYS A 156 0.46 -21.19 -1.55
N TYR A 157 1.32 -20.76 -2.48
CA TYR A 157 1.20 -19.43 -3.06
C TYR A 157 0.48 -19.42 -4.42
N GLU A 158 0.26 -20.58 -5.05
CA GLU A 158 -0.74 -20.71 -6.12
C GLU A 158 -2.14 -20.29 -5.65
N GLY A 159 -2.46 -20.42 -4.35
CA GLY A 159 -3.73 -19.93 -3.78
C GLY A 159 -3.71 -18.44 -3.43
N LEU A 160 -2.52 -17.88 -3.17
CA LEU A 160 -2.33 -16.44 -2.97
C LEU A 160 -2.33 -15.69 -4.29
N LEU A 161 -1.94 -16.32 -5.38
CA LEU A 161 -1.94 -15.72 -6.70
C LEU A 161 -3.22 -16.14 -7.43
N LYS A 162 -3.89 -15.22 -8.11
CA LYS A 162 -4.87 -15.67 -9.11
C LYS A 162 -4.08 -16.31 -10.29
N PRO A 163 -4.69 -17.24 -11.07
CA PRO A 163 -3.97 -17.95 -12.12
C PRO A 163 -3.26 -16.99 -13.08
N ILE A 164 -1.98 -17.26 -13.38
CA ILE A 164 -1.10 -16.52 -14.30
C ILE A 164 -0.41 -15.29 -13.68
N TYR A 165 -0.66 -14.94 -12.41
CA TYR A 165 -0.05 -13.74 -11.82
C TYR A 165 1.13 -14.04 -10.91
N ASP A 166 2.14 -13.17 -10.93
CA ASP A 166 3.32 -13.23 -10.05
C ASP A 166 3.23 -12.26 -8.86
N SER A 167 2.11 -11.54 -8.75
CA SER A 167 1.82 -10.69 -7.60
C SER A 167 0.33 -10.62 -7.32
N GLN A 168 0.00 -10.53 -6.03
CA GLN A 168 -1.36 -10.32 -5.59
C GLN A 168 -1.39 -9.66 -4.22
N ALA A 169 -2.39 -8.81 -4.02
CA ALA A 169 -2.71 -8.23 -2.72
C ALA A 169 -4.05 -8.75 -2.20
N HIS A 170 -4.14 -8.87 -0.87
CA HIS A 170 -5.25 -9.46 -0.12
C HIS A 170 -5.53 -8.64 1.13
N GLU A 171 -6.79 -8.63 1.56
CA GLU A 171 -7.20 -7.98 2.80
C GLU A 171 -7.47 -9.02 3.90
N ASN A 172 -7.09 -8.70 5.13
CA ASN A 172 -7.41 -9.54 6.28
C ASN A 172 -7.63 -8.72 7.55
N ASN A 173 -8.77 -8.96 8.19
CA ASN A 173 -9.06 -8.39 9.50
C ASN A 173 -8.12 -8.96 10.58
N SER A 174 -7.46 -8.06 11.31
CA SER A 174 -6.48 -8.38 12.35
C SER A 174 -6.96 -8.09 13.77
N GLU A 175 -8.22 -7.68 13.94
CA GLU A 175 -8.83 -7.31 15.22
C GLU A 175 -8.64 -8.39 16.29
N LEU A 176 -8.76 -9.67 15.92
CA LEU A 176 -8.59 -10.81 16.82
C LEU A 176 -7.15 -10.99 17.35
N PHE A 177 -6.17 -10.29 16.77
CA PHE A 177 -4.75 -10.41 17.10
C PHE A 177 -4.19 -9.13 17.73
N LYS A 178 -5.02 -8.11 18.00
CA LYS A 178 -4.57 -6.86 18.61
C LYS A 178 -4.03 -7.02 20.04
N GLU A 179 -4.28 -8.16 20.67
CA GLU A 179 -3.74 -8.53 21.99
C GLU A 179 -2.24 -8.82 21.99
N PHE A 180 -1.60 -8.99 20.83
CA PHE A 180 -0.15 -9.14 20.76
C PHE A 180 0.54 -7.80 20.98
N ASP A 181 1.53 -7.78 21.87
CA ASP A 181 2.29 -6.58 22.21
C ASP A 181 3.31 -6.14 21.13
N ASP A 182 3.52 -6.94 20.08
CA ASP A 182 4.42 -6.65 18.96
C ASP A 182 3.69 -6.73 17.61
N LEU A 183 3.74 -5.63 16.86
CA LEU A 183 3.11 -5.51 15.54
C LEU A 183 3.50 -6.61 14.55
N ARG A 184 4.76 -7.02 14.55
CA ARG A 184 5.27 -8.01 13.59
C ARG A 184 4.58 -9.36 13.79
N PHE A 185 4.19 -9.68 15.03
CA PHE A 185 3.42 -10.89 15.35
C PHE A 185 1.99 -10.83 14.87
N LEU A 186 1.33 -9.70 15.11
CA LEU A 186 0.00 -9.44 14.58
C LEU A 186 0.00 -9.64 13.06
N LEU A 187 0.93 -9.01 12.34
CA LEU A 187 1.04 -9.12 10.88
C LEU A 187 1.29 -10.57 10.42
N ALA A 188 2.22 -11.29 11.07
CA ALA A 188 2.52 -12.69 10.73
C ALA A 188 1.34 -13.63 11.03
N ARG A 189 0.61 -13.42 12.13
CA ARG A 189 -0.59 -14.21 12.47
C ARG A 189 -1.76 -13.91 11.54
N SER A 190 -1.99 -12.65 11.19
CA SER A 190 -2.97 -12.25 10.18
C SER A 190 -2.67 -12.92 8.83
N ASN A 191 -1.41 -12.92 8.40
CA ASN A 191 -1.02 -13.60 7.16
C ASN A 191 -1.25 -15.12 7.22
N ARG A 192 -0.91 -15.74 8.35
CA ARG A 192 -1.15 -17.17 8.58
C ARG A 192 -2.63 -17.52 8.39
N ASP A 193 -3.52 -16.76 9.00
CA ASP A 193 -4.95 -17.08 9.01
C ASP A 193 -5.61 -16.72 7.68
N LEU A 194 -5.14 -15.66 6.99
CA LEU A 194 -5.44 -15.39 5.59
C LEU A 194 -5.10 -16.59 4.70
N VAL A 195 -3.86 -17.11 4.77
CA VAL A 195 -3.46 -18.26 3.94
C VAL A 195 -4.24 -19.51 4.29
N LYS A 196 -4.53 -19.77 5.57
CA LYS A 196 -5.40 -20.91 5.96
C LYS A 196 -6.79 -20.78 5.36
N ARG A 197 -7.40 -19.60 5.40
CA ARG A 197 -8.71 -19.34 4.80
C ARG A 197 -8.69 -19.60 3.29
N LEU A 198 -7.65 -19.18 2.60
CA LEU A 198 -7.46 -19.42 1.15
C LEU A 198 -7.09 -20.87 0.82
N ALA A 199 -6.44 -21.58 1.75
CA ALA A 199 -6.13 -23.00 1.64
C ALA A 199 -7.37 -23.88 1.85
N GLU A 200 -8.26 -23.56 2.80
CA GLU A 200 -9.51 -24.30 2.99
C GLU A 200 -10.42 -24.23 1.76
N SER A 201 -10.32 -23.15 0.96
CA SER A 201 -11.00 -23.05 -0.32
C SER A 201 -10.28 -23.74 -1.49
N SER A 202 -9.02 -24.18 -1.31
CA SER A 202 -8.20 -24.84 -2.32
C SER A 202 -7.42 -26.05 -1.75
N TYR A 203 -7.87 -27.27 -2.06
CA TYR A 203 -7.37 -28.55 -1.53
C TYR A 203 -5.84 -28.83 -1.66
N SER A 204 -5.04 -27.96 -2.30
CA SER A 204 -3.61 -28.16 -2.56
C SER A 204 -2.66 -27.68 -1.44
N CYS A 205 -3.13 -26.91 -0.46
CA CYS A 205 -2.26 -26.29 0.53
C CYS A 205 -2.19 -27.08 1.85
N SER A 206 -1.27 -28.04 1.99
CA SER A 206 -0.90 -28.53 3.32
C SER A 206 -0.06 -27.44 4.01
N TYR A 207 -0.58 -26.82 5.07
CA TYR A 207 0.09 -25.76 5.82
C TYR A 207 1.51 -26.16 6.27
N GLN A 208 2.52 -25.77 5.49
CA GLN A 208 3.93 -25.85 5.86
C GLN A 208 4.42 -24.44 6.18
N THR A 209 5.10 -24.30 7.31
CA THR A 209 5.62 -23.00 7.77
C THR A 209 7.11 -22.89 7.51
N PHE A 210 7.57 -21.69 7.17
CA PHE A 210 8.98 -21.32 7.26
C PHE A 210 9.18 -20.32 8.39
N ALA A 211 10.33 -20.44 9.06
CA ALA A 211 10.74 -19.50 10.10
C ALA A 211 11.60 -18.42 9.46
N VAL A 212 11.27 -17.16 9.73
CA VAL A 212 12.10 -16.01 9.42
C VAL A 212 12.49 -15.32 10.70
N ALA A 213 13.75 -14.94 10.86
CA ALA A 213 14.13 -14.16 12.02
C ALA A 213 13.33 -12.84 12.07
N THR A 214 12.73 -12.53 13.21
CA THR A 214 11.82 -11.37 13.35
C THR A 214 12.48 -10.05 12.95
N LYS A 215 13.81 -9.94 13.13
CA LYS A 215 14.63 -8.80 12.70
C LYS A 215 14.68 -8.57 11.19
N GLU A 216 14.34 -9.57 10.38
CA GLU A 216 14.31 -9.47 8.92
C GLU A 216 13.01 -8.82 8.42
N MET A 217 12.04 -8.59 9.32
CA MET A 217 10.89 -7.74 9.04
C MET A 217 11.27 -6.28 9.29
N GLU A 218 11.31 -5.48 8.24
CA GLU A 218 11.56 -4.04 8.30
C GLU A 218 10.23 -3.31 8.24
N CYS A 219 10.06 -2.25 9.05
CA CYS A 219 8.83 -1.49 9.12
C CYS A 219 9.09 0.02 9.09
N LEU A 220 8.22 0.72 8.36
CA LEU A 220 8.09 2.17 8.34
C LEU A 220 6.90 2.57 9.22
N GLN A 221 7.19 2.96 10.46
CA GLN A 221 6.18 3.52 11.38
C GLN A 221 6.06 5.04 11.21
N ARG A 222 4.81 5.53 11.22
CA ARG A 222 4.49 6.94 11.01
C ARG A 222 3.29 7.32 11.87
N ASP A 223 3.38 8.42 12.60
CA ASP A 223 2.30 8.87 13.49
C ASP A 223 0.97 9.08 12.74
N ASN A 224 -0.12 8.53 13.29
CA ASN A 224 -1.49 8.58 12.74
C ASN A 224 -1.58 8.20 11.25
N LYS A 225 -0.72 7.27 10.82
CA LYS A 225 -0.62 6.81 9.45
C LYS A 225 -0.43 5.29 9.40
N PRO A 226 -0.73 4.68 8.25
CA PRO A 226 -0.44 3.27 8.01
C PRO A 226 0.99 2.91 8.36
N THR A 227 1.17 1.85 9.14
CA THR A 227 2.47 1.18 9.23
C THR A 227 2.65 0.29 8.01
N ILE A 228 3.82 0.38 7.39
CA ILE A 228 4.18 -0.43 6.23
C ILE A 228 5.35 -1.32 6.65
N CYS A 229 5.14 -2.63 6.68
CA CYS A 229 6.17 -3.61 6.99
C CYS A 229 6.47 -4.48 5.79
N GLY A 230 7.64 -5.11 5.73
CA GLY A 230 7.97 -6.06 4.68
C GLY A 230 8.92 -7.13 5.14
N VAL A 231 8.93 -8.26 4.42
CA VAL A 231 9.88 -9.35 4.63
C VAL A 231 10.24 -9.97 3.28
N ARG A 232 11.54 -10.09 3.03
CA ARG A 232 12.07 -10.48 1.71
C ARG A 232 12.70 -11.87 1.69
N SER A 233 13.20 -12.39 2.80
CA SER A 233 13.95 -13.67 2.84
C SER A 233 13.05 -14.91 2.89
N THR A 234 12.14 -15.08 1.92
CA THR A 234 11.13 -16.18 1.96
C THR A 234 11.42 -17.36 1.03
N ASN A 235 12.49 -17.32 0.24
CA ASN A 235 12.87 -18.29 -0.80
C ASN A 235 11.95 -18.36 -2.04
N GLY A 236 10.74 -17.82 -2.00
CA GLY A 236 9.85 -17.74 -3.18
C GLY A 236 9.23 -16.37 -3.44
N GLY A 237 9.66 -15.33 -2.74
CA GLY A 237 9.13 -13.98 -2.92
C GLY A 237 9.36 -13.05 -1.74
N TYR A 238 8.60 -11.96 -1.72
CA TYR A 238 8.54 -11.04 -0.58
C TYR A 238 7.11 -10.63 -0.27
N PHE A 239 6.91 -10.21 0.97
CA PHE A 239 5.67 -9.66 1.45
C PHE A 239 5.82 -8.20 1.81
N VAL A 240 4.79 -7.42 1.53
CA VAL A 240 4.58 -6.10 2.08
C VAL A 240 3.23 -6.11 2.81
N TYR A 241 3.22 -5.64 4.04
CA TYR A 241 2.03 -5.52 4.88
C TYR A 241 1.75 -4.05 5.13
N ILE A 242 0.49 -3.67 5.00
CA ILE A 242 0.01 -2.29 5.15
C ILE A 242 -1.17 -2.34 6.12
N THR A 243 -1.07 -1.65 7.25
CA THR A 243 -2.21 -1.50 8.17
C THR A 243 -3.23 -0.52 7.60
N ASP A 244 -4.51 -0.75 7.85
CA ASP A 244 -5.60 0.17 7.56
C ASP A 244 -6.22 0.70 8.87
N ALA A 245 -7.08 1.70 8.75
CA ALA A 245 -8.03 2.04 9.80
C ALA A 245 -8.90 0.80 10.11
N ASP A 246 -9.46 0.72 11.31
CA ASP A 246 -10.31 -0.40 11.76
C ASP A 246 -9.62 -1.78 11.90
N PHE A 247 -8.31 -1.81 12.14
CA PHE A 247 -7.54 -3.05 12.37
C PHE A 247 -7.50 -4.03 11.19
N ASP A 248 -7.70 -3.58 9.95
CA ASP A 248 -7.47 -4.41 8.77
C ASP A 248 -5.99 -4.36 8.33
N VAL A 249 -5.51 -5.47 7.77
CA VAL A 249 -4.14 -5.59 7.24
C VAL A 249 -4.22 -6.02 5.80
N HIS A 250 -3.66 -5.20 4.91
CA HIS A 250 -3.46 -5.52 3.52
C HIS A 250 -2.11 -6.20 3.34
N MET A 251 -2.12 -7.41 2.80
CA MET A 251 -0.93 -8.19 2.48
C MET A 251 -0.72 -8.18 0.97
N VAL A 252 0.42 -7.68 0.52
CA VAL A 252 0.89 -7.79 -0.86
C VAL A 252 1.97 -8.86 -0.92
N PHE A 253 1.70 -9.93 -1.67
CA PHE A 253 2.70 -10.95 -1.99
C PHE A 253 3.22 -10.73 -3.42
N ASN A 254 4.54 -10.74 -3.56
CA ASN A 254 5.22 -10.74 -4.86
C ASN A 254 6.13 -11.96 -4.94
N ARG A 255 5.93 -12.81 -5.94
CA ARG A 255 6.78 -13.97 -6.19
C ARG A 255 8.15 -13.53 -6.70
N TRP A 256 9.17 -14.28 -6.34
CA TRP A 256 10.42 -14.27 -7.10
C TRP A 256 10.24 -15.23 -8.28
N ASP A 257 10.74 -14.85 -9.45
CA ASP A 257 10.83 -15.76 -10.59
C ASP A 257 11.75 -16.95 -10.26
#